data_AF-A0A945QWE1-F1
#
_entry.id   AF-A0A945QWE1-F1
#
_cell.length_a   1.000
_cell.length_b   1.000
_cell.length_c   1.000
_cell.angle_alpha   90.00
_cell.angle_beta   90.00
_cell.angle_gamma   90.00
#
_symmetry.space_group_name_H-M   'P 1'
#
loop_
_entity.id
_entity.type
_entity.pdbx_description
1 polymer ?
#
loop_
_entity_poly.entity_id
_entity_poly.type
_entity_poly.pdbx_seq_one_letter_code
_entity_poly.pdbx_strand_id
1 'polypeptide(L)'
;MYRALAETLLQGLLLCRLWANIPGEKQGSNIMYGHRARIGYTSPPSATEVFPYEFYKMVPDGVTLVVNTLPLVDRTGDEVDRAYDVSLNVAHAMARAGVDLFVFGGLPINASRGFGNAGEMAAETEREIGVPVITSLSAQQDAFAAVGAKKSNVIQPYDQTHIPRFEGYVRELGAEPAGCACVNATFIELGKVDEEQILALGRGLCEQYPDADTLYIPCPHFATAGVIEPIEKEFGITVITALQAIDGVRLVGTPAQRKGIVSFLVDAIHPHDLGTILDGEGVAIRAGHHCAQPVMAHYGVAATARASFSIYNTRDDVDRLVAAIRAAQEIFA
;
A
#
# COMPACT_ATOMS: atom_id res chain seq x y z
N MET A 1 -3.91 17.40 -15.66
CA MET A 1 -5.27 17.46 -15.08
C MET A 1 -5.92 16.08 -15.02
N TYR A 2 -6.19 15.41 -16.14
CA TYR A 2 -6.72 14.02 -16.17
C TYR A 2 -5.88 12.96 -15.47
N ARG A 3 -4.57 13.07 -15.67
CA ARG A 3 -3.55 12.23 -15.05
C ARG A 3 -3.58 12.43 -13.54
N ALA A 4 -3.45 13.69 -13.12
CA ALA A 4 -3.56 14.11 -11.72
C ALA A 4 -4.86 13.69 -11.02
N LEU A 5 -6.03 13.73 -11.68
CA LEU A 5 -7.30 13.27 -11.09
C LEU A 5 -7.39 11.75 -10.98
N ALA A 6 -6.91 11.01 -11.99
CA ALA A 6 -6.80 9.56 -11.91
C ALA A 6 -5.70 9.11 -10.93
N GLU A 7 -4.62 9.88 -10.78
CA GLU A 7 -3.53 9.69 -9.81
C GLU A 7 -3.98 10.03 -8.38
N THR A 8 -4.78 11.09 -8.19
CA THR A 8 -5.44 11.43 -6.91
C THR A 8 -6.49 10.37 -6.56
N LEU A 9 -7.23 9.88 -7.55
CA LEU A 9 -8.10 8.70 -7.37
C LEU A 9 -7.26 7.44 -7.15
N LEU A 10 -6.05 7.29 -7.68
CA LEU A 10 -5.19 6.14 -7.38
C LEU A 10 -4.71 6.20 -5.93
N GLN A 11 -4.29 7.37 -5.48
CA GLN A 11 -3.92 7.68 -4.09
C GLN A 11 -5.11 7.57 -3.13
N GLY A 12 -6.34 7.84 -3.60
CA GLY A 12 -7.60 7.81 -2.84
C GLY A 12 -8.36 6.47 -2.92
N LEU A 13 -8.16 5.73 -4.02
CA LEU A 13 -8.29 4.28 -4.11
C LEU A 13 -7.01 3.74 -3.46
N LEU A 14 -6.26 2.71 -3.88
CA LEU A 14 -5.19 2.11 -3.04
C LEU A 14 -5.46 2.15 -1.50
N LEU A 15 -6.71 2.15 -0.99
CA LEU A 15 -7.12 2.51 0.39
C LEU A 15 -8.38 1.71 0.80
N CYS A 16 -8.57 0.45 0.42
CA CYS A 16 -9.85 -0.25 0.70
C CYS A 16 -9.82 -1.65 1.33
N ARG A 17 -8.80 -2.48 1.20
CA ARG A 17 -8.66 -3.78 1.86
C ARG A 17 -8.57 -3.62 3.36
N LEU A 18 -7.86 -2.60 3.81
CA LEU A 18 -7.76 -2.29 5.24
C LEU A 18 -9.03 -1.65 5.77
N TRP A 19 -9.82 -0.99 4.92
CA TRP A 19 -10.91 -0.11 5.32
C TRP A 19 -12.28 -0.78 5.28
N ALA A 20 -12.44 -1.87 4.52
CA ALA A 20 -13.67 -2.66 4.50
C ALA A 20 -13.96 -3.38 5.82
N ASN A 21 -12.92 -3.61 6.65
CA ASN A 21 -13.05 -4.30 7.94
C ASN A 21 -12.92 -3.37 9.16
N ILE A 22 -12.75 -2.06 8.94
CA ILE A 22 -12.72 -1.08 10.02
C ILE A 22 -14.16 -0.57 10.19
N PRO A 23 -14.78 -0.71 11.38
CA PRO A 23 -16.11 -0.17 11.60
C PRO A 23 -16.10 1.32 11.26
N GLY A 24 -17.07 1.74 10.44
CA GLY A 24 -17.23 3.12 9.99
C GLY A 24 -17.22 4.14 11.14
N GLU A 25 -17.16 5.42 10.80
CA GLU A 25 -17.00 6.55 11.72
C GLU A 25 -17.65 6.29 13.09
N LYS A 26 -16.86 6.30 14.18
CA LYS A 26 -17.33 5.90 15.52
C LYS A 26 -18.37 6.90 16.06
N GLN A 27 -19.62 6.78 15.60
CA GLN A 27 -20.72 7.72 15.88
C GLN A 27 -21.00 7.81 17.38
N GLY A 28 -21.15 9.04 17.87
CA GLY A 28 -21.53 9.33 19.27
C GLY A 28 -20.37 9.40 20.27
N SER A 29 -19.11 9.31 19.82
CA SER A 29 -17.95 9.36 20.69
C SER A 29 -17.20 10.69 20.56
N ASN A 30 -16.88 11.34 21.68
CA ASN A 30 -16.09 12.58 21.74
C ASN A 30 -14.59 12.26 21.50
N ILE A 31 -14.29 11.39 20.53
CA ILE A 31 -12.96 10.83 20.25
C ILE A 31 -12.22 11.79 19.30
N MET A 32 -11.20 12.46 19.83
CA MET A 32 -10.38 13.41 19.08
C MET A 32 -9.45 12.73 18.06
N TYR A 33 -8.92 11.53 18.36
CA TYR A 33 -7.94 10.82 17.54
C TYR A 33 -8.39 9.40 17.22
N GLY A 34 -8.24 8.96 15.97
CA GLY A 34 -8.64 7.62 15.53
C GLY A 34 -10.15 7.45 15.42
N HIS A 35 -10.89 8.53 15.17
CA HIS A 35 -12.34 8.50 15.00
C HIS A 35 -12.77 7.73 13.74
N ARG A 36 -11.87 7.63 12.75
CA ARG A 36 -12.03 6.82 11.54
C ARG A 36 -11.34 5.46 11.65
N ALA A 37 -10.10 5.42 12.14
CA ALA A 37 -9.36 4.17 12.31
C ALA A 37 -8.18 4.31 13.27
N ARG A 38 -7.85 3.24 13.98
CA ARG A 38 -6.65 3.07 14.80
C ARG A 38 -5.82 1.91 14.25
N ILE A 39 -4.68 2.23 13.65
CA ILE A 39 -3.81 1.26 13.00
C ILE A 39 -2.67 0.88 13.94
N GLY A 40 -2.62 -0.38 14.36
CA GLY A 40 -1.51 -0.94 15.11
C GLY A 40 -0.36 -1.30 14.18
N TYR A 41 0.87 -0.89 14.51
CA TYR A 41 2.05 -1.20 13.70
C TYR A 41 3.27 -1.52 14.57
N THR A 42 3.97 -2.60 14.26
CA THR A 42 5.28 -2.89 14.88
C THR A 42 6.42 -2.40 14.00
N SER A 43 7.37 -1.68 14.60
CA SER A 43 8.48 -1.06 13.87
C SER A 43 9.77 -1.18 14.67
N PRO A 44 10.97 -1.28 14.07
CA PRO A 44 12.21 -1.07 14.81
C PRO A 44 12.40 0.42 15.21
N PRO A 45 13.16 0.73 16.28
CA PRO A 45 13.39 2.10 16.74
C PRO A 45 13.95 3.03 15.66
N SER A 46 14.91 2.55 14.87
CA SER A 46 15.55 3.31 13.79
C SER A 46 14.61 3.70 12.66
N ALA A 47 13.43 3.10 12.60
CA ALA A 47 12.39 3.35 11.62
C ALA A 47 11.22 4.18 12.13
N THR A 48 11.11 4.27 13.46
CA THR A 48 9.90 4.77 14.12
C THR A 48 9.74 6.27 13.95
N GLU A 49 10.81 7.01 13.67
CA GLU A 49 10.69 8.44 13.42
C GLU A 49 10.11 8.75 12.03
N VAL A 50 10.60 8.12 10.96
CA VAL A 50 10.16 8.43 9.58
C VAL A 50 8.77 7.89 9.27
N PHE A 51 8.49 6.65 9.69
CA PHE A 51 7.26 5.95 9.33
C PHE A 51 6.00 6.77 9.68
N PRO A 52 5.81 7.29 10.91
CA PRO A 52 4.64 8.09 11.25
C PRO A 52 4.50 9.36 10.40
N TYR A 53 5.61 10.10 10.16
CA TYR A 53 5.53 11.32 9.35
C TYR A 53 5.09 11.03 7.93
N GLU A 54 5.66 10.00 7.31
CA GLU A 54 5.29 9.60 5.95
C GLU A 54 3.86 9.05 5.92
N PHE A 55 3.48 8.21 6.87
CA PHE A 55 2.13 7.66 7.01
C PHE A 55 1.09 8.78 7.01
N TYR A 56 1.25 9.81 7.84
CA TYR A 56 0.31 10.94 7.91
C TYR A 56 0.30 11.87 6.69
N LYS A 57 1.30 11.77 5.79
CA LYS A 57 1.22 12.45 4.47
C LYS A 57 0.27 11.74 3.51
N MET A 58 0.02 10.44 3.72
CA MET A 58 -0.71 9.59 2.78
C MET A 58 -2.09 9.19 3.30
N VAL A 59 -2.25 8.98 4.61
CA VAL A 59 -3.53 8.50 5.15
C VAL A 59 -4.58 9.61 5.27
N PRO A 60 -5.88 9.25 5.16
CA PRO A 60 -6.97 10.20 5.38
C PRO A 60 -6.99 10.77 6.81
N ASP A 61 -7.68 11.89 6.98
CA ASP A 61 -7.97 12.44 8.30
C ASP A 61 -8.72 11.44 9.21
N GLY A 62 -8.55 11.55 10.52
CA GLY A 62 -9.19 10.68 11.50
C GLY A 62 -8.61 9.29 11.67
N VAL A 63 -7.56 8.98 10.91
CA VAL A 63 -6.76 7.77 11.03
C VAL A 63 -5.64 8.04 12.01
N THR A 64 -5.37 7.11 12.91
CA THR A 64 -4.30 7.28 13.90
C THR A 64 -3.47 6.02 13.97
N LEU A 65 -2.16 6.22 14.08
CA LEU A 65 -1.19 5.16 14.19
C LEU A 65 -0.87 4.89 15.67
N VAL A 66 -0.87 3.62 16.06
CA VAL A 66 -0.43 3.10 17.36
C VAL A 66 0.82 2.27 17.10
N VAL A 67 1.99 2.83 17.39
CA VAL A 67 3.28 2.17 17.10
C VAL A 67 3.85 1.52 18.35
N ASN A 68 4.36 0.31 18.20
CA ASN A 68 5.25 -0.29 19.19
C ASN A 68 6.62 -0.55 18.56
N THR A 69 7.68 -0.22 19.30
CA THR A 69 9.04 -0.45 18.85
C THR A 69 9.55 -1.84 19.21
N LEU A 70 10.22 -2.50 18.27
CA LEU A 70 10.83 -3.83 18.45
C LEU A 70 12.33 -3.68 18.75
N PRO A 71 12.90 -4.41 19.72
CA PRO A 71 14.30 -4.27 20.12
C PRO A 71 15.25 -4.91 19.08
N LEU A 72 15.33 -4.30 17.91
CA LEU A 72 16.11 -4.70 16.75
C LEU A 72 17.06 -3.55 16.42
N VAL A 73 18.36 -3.79 16.53
CA VAL A 73 19.40 -2.77 16.31
C VAL A 73 20.43 -3.30 15.32
N ASP A 74 21.03 -4.45 15.63
CA ASP A 74 22.11 -5.04 14.85
C ASP A 74 21.60 -6.06 13.81
N ARG A 75 20.32 -6.47 13.93
CA ARG A 75 19.65 -7.39 12.99
C ARG A 75 20.33 -8.75 12.85
N THR A 76 20.89 -9.25 13.96
CA THR A 76 21.32 -10.64 14.07
C THR A 76 20.12 -11.58 13.96
N GLY A 77 20.35 -12.85 13.59
CA GLY A 77 19.27 -13.85 13.50
C GLY A 77 18.45 -13.93 14.79
N ASP A 78 19.14 -14.00 15.93
CA ASP A 78 18.53 -14.04 17.27
C ASP A 78 17.69 -12.79 17.60
N GLU A 79 18.13 -11.59 17.18
CA GLU A 79 17.34 -10.37 17.34
C GLU A 79 16.08 -10.39 16.49
N VAL A 80 16.18 -10.88 15.25
CA VAL A 80 15.04 -10.98 14.33
C VAL A 80 14.00 -11.97 14.86
N ASP A 81 14.44 -13.13 15.35
CA ASP A 81 13.54 -14.13 15.93
C ASP A 81 12.86 -13.63 17.21
N ARG A 82 13.60 -12.93 18.07
CA ARG A 82 13.01 -12.30 19.26
C ARG A 82 12.02 -11.20 18.89
N ALA A 83 12.33 -10.40 17.88
CA ALA A 83 11.45 -9.35 17.38
C ALA A 83 10.15 -9.92 16.78
N TYR A 84 10.21 -11.09 16.15
CA TYR A 84 9.04 -11.84 15.69
C TYR A 84 8.13 -12.19 16.87
N ASP A 85 8.66 -12.84 17.91
CA ASP A 85 7.87 -13.26 19.08
C ASP A 85 7.32 -12.06 19.88
N VAL A 86 8.09 -10.97 19.98
CA VAL A 86 7.60 -9.71 20.57
C VAL A 86 6.44 -9.14 19.75
N SER A 87 6.52 -9.18 18.43
CA SER A 87 5.47 -8.64 17.55
C SER A 87 4.13 -9.35 17.74
N LEU A 88 4.14 -10.68 17.92
CA LEU A 88 2.93 -11.45 18.21
C LEU A 88 2.26 -10.96 19.50
N ASN A 89 3.03 -10.83 20.59
CA ASN A 89 2.52 -10.34 21.87
C ASN A 89 1.95 -8.91 21.77
N VAL A 90 2.59 -8.06 20.98
CA VAL A 90 2.14 -6.70 20.72
C VAL A 90 0.81 -6.70 19.96
N ALA A 91 0.61 -7.61 19.01
CA ALA A 91 -0.67 -7.73 18.28
C ALA A 91 -1.84 -7.93 19.26
N HIS A 92 -1.71 -8.87 20.21
CA HIS A 92 -2.73 -9.07 21.25
C HIS A 92 -2.94 -7.84 22.13
N ALA A 93 -1.84 -7.17 22.53
CA ALA A 93 -1.93 -5.98 23.37
C ALA A 93 -2.62 -4.81 22.66
N MET A 94 -2.31 -4.60 21.38
CA MET A 94 -2.91 -3.55 20.56
C MET A 94 -4.37 -3.83 20.24
N ALA A 95 -4.74 -5.08 19.95
CA ALA A 95 -6.15 -5.47 19.78
C ALA A 95 -6.96 -5.13 21.04
N ARG A 96 -6.45 -5.46 22.22
CA ARG A 96 -7.07 -5.08 23.51
C ARG A 96 -7.10 -3.56 23.73
N ALA A 97 -6.15 -2.82 23.17
CA ALA A 97 -6.11 -1.36 23.18
C ALA A 97 -7.01 -0.72 22.11
N GLY A 98 -7.79 -1.52 21.37
CA GLY A 98 -8.78 -1.07 20.41
C GLY A 98 -8.18 -0.52 19.12
N VAL A 99 -7.15 -1.18 18.57
CA VAL A 99 -6.80 -0.98 17.16
C VAL A 99 -7.83 -1.67 16.28
N ASP A 100 -8.15 -1.05 15.15
CA ASP A 100 -9.12 -1.55 14.17
C ASP A 100 -8.44 -2.42 13.09
N LEU A 101 -7.10 -2.37 13.03
CA LEU A 101 -6.23 -3.20 12.18
C LEU A 101 -4.87 -3.33 12.87
N PHE A 102 -4.24 -4.50 12.75
CA PHE A 102 -2.83 -4.68 13.11
C PHE A 102 -1.95 -5.01 11.90
N VAL A 103 -0.76 -4.42 11.85
CA VAL A 103 0.22 -4.61 10.77
C VAL A 103 1.55 -5.07 11.36
N PHE A 104 2.00 -6.25 10.95
CA PHE A 104 3.38 -6.69 11.18
C PHE A 104 4.33 -5.93 10.25
N GLY A 105 5.05 -4.97 10.80
CA GLY A 105 6.00 -4.16 10.04
C GLY A 105 7.34 -4.85 9.80
N GLY A 106 8.01 -4.43 8.73
CA GLY A 106 9.36 -4.87 8.40
C GLY A 106 9.45 -6.15 7.56
N LEU A 107 9.84 -5.99 6.29
CA LEU A 107 10.05 -7.08 5.33
C LEU A 107 11.03 -8.18 5.84
N PRO A 108 12.20 -7.84 6.45
CA PRO A 108 13.14 -8.84 6.96
C PRO A 108 12.61 -9.70 8.12
N ILE A 109 11.76 -9.14 8.97
CA ILE A 109 11.20 -9.83 10.15
C ILE A 109 10.14 -10.82 9.65
N ASN A 110 9.27 -10.36 8.76
CA ASN A 110 8.21 -11.19 8.19
C ASN A 110 8.75 -12.34 7.33
N ALA A 111 9.86 -12.11 6.63
CA ALA A 111 10.50 -13.12 5.78
C ALA A 111 11.49 -14.04 6.51
N SER A 112 11.78 -13.84 7.80
CA SER A 112 12.83 -14.59 8.51
C SER A 112 12.53 -16.09 8.61
N ARG A 113 11.25 -16.44 8.69
CA ARG A 113 10.74 -17.83 8.68
C ARG A 113 10.20 -18.27 7.32
N GLY A 114 10.57 -17.55 6.24
CA GLY A 114 10.16 -17.81 4.86
C GLY A 114 9.01 -16.91 4.38
N PHE A 115 8.95 -16.65 3.06
CA PHE A 115 7.95 -15.75 2.45
C PHE A 115 6.50 -16.22 2.63
N GLY A 116 6.26 -17.54 2.57
CA GLY A 116 4.93 -18.12 2.79
C GLY A 116 4.44 -18.03 4.25
N ASN A 117 5.36 -17.96 5.22
CA ASN A 117 5.02 -17.93 6.65
C ASN A 117 4.31 -16.63 7.06
N ALA A 118 4.61 -15.51 6.40
CA ALA A 118 4.03 -14.21 6.76
C ALA A 118 2.49 -14.19 6.64
N GLY A 119 1.96 -14.84 5.60
CA GLY A 119 0.51 -14.95 5.39
C GLY A 119 -0.17 -15.86 6.42
N GLU A 120 0.44 -17.01 6.72
CA GLU A 120 -0.06 -17.95 7.74
C GLU A 120 -0.05 -17.32 9.13
N MET A 121 1.05 -16.65 9.51
CA MET A 121 1.19 -15.91 10.75
C MET A 121 0.10 -14.84 10.90
N ALA A 122 -0.11 -14.02 9.86
CA ALA A 122 -1.14 -12.98 9.89
C ALA A 122 -2.53 -13.58 10.06
N ALA A 123 -2.87 -14.62 9.29
CA ALA A 123 -4.17 -15.29 9.37
C ALA A 123 -4.40 -15.98 10.72
N GLU A 124 -3.37 -16.57 11.32
CA GLU A 124 -3.45 -17.15 12.67
C GLU A 124 -3.66 -16.08 13.73
N THR A 125 -2.84 -15.03 13.70
CA THR A 125 -2.96 -13.90 14.63
C THR A 125 -4.34 -13.25 14.54
N GLU A 126 -4.87 -13.03 13.33
CA GLU A 126 -6.21 -12.49 13.09
C GLU A 126 -7.30 -13.33 13.76
N ARG A 127 -7.24 -14.66 13.61
CA ARG A 127 -8.18 -15.58 14.27
C ARG A 127 -8.10 -15.50 15.79
N GLU A 128 -6.92 -15.26 16.35
CA GLU A 128 -6.71 -15.18 17.80
C GLU A 128 -7.15 -13.85 18.41
N ILE A 129 -6.88 -12.73 17.72
CA ILE A 129 -7.13 -11.39 18.27
C ILE A 129 -8.48 -10.81 17.84
N GLY A 130 -9.11 -11.34 16.80
CA GLY A 130 -10.41 -10.89 16.29
C GLY A 130 -10.39 -9.51 15.63
N VAL A 131 -9.22 -9.05 15.19
CA VAL A 131 -8.99 -7.79 14.48
C VAL A 131 -8.23 -8.14 13.19
N PRO A 132 -8.54 -7.50 12.05
CA PRO A 132 -7.82 -7.72 10.80
C PRO A 132 -6.30 -7.61 10.96
N VAL A 133 -5.56 -8.56 10.39
CA VAL A 133 -4.09 -8.58 10.47
C VAL A 133 -3.48 -8.71 9.09
N ILE A 134 -2.53 -7.83 8.78
CA ILE A 134 -1.71 -7.94 7.58
C ILE A 134 -0.22 -7.85 7.92
N THR A 135 0.62 -8.11 6.94
CA THR A 135 2.06 -7.84 7.02
C THR A 135 2.44 -6.79 5.99
N SER A 136 3.51 -6.03 6.25
CA SER A 136 4.09 -5.14 5.23
C SER A 136 4.50 -5.92 3.96
N LEU A 137 4.83 -7.21 4.09
CA LEU A 137 5.15 -8.07 2.94
C LEU A 137 3.91 -8.37 2.09
N SER A 138 2.81 -8.84 2.71
CA SER A 138 1.57 -9.16 2.00
C SER A 138 0.97 -7.93 1.34
N ALA A 139 1.11 -6.76 1.99
CA ALA A 139 0.71 -5.48 1.43
C ALA A 139 1.47 -5.15 0.13
N GLN A 140 2.80 -5.33 0.13
CA GLN A 140 3.64 -5.14 -1.05
C GLN A 140 3.36 -6.17 -2.15
N GLN A 141 3.06 -7.42 -1.78
CA GLN A 141 2.66 -8.46 -2.72
C GLN A 141 1.33 -8.10 -3.43
N ASP A 142 0.34 -7.65 -2.66
CA ASP A 142 -0.93 -7.16 -3.21
C ASP A 142 -0.71 -5.97 -4.16
N ALA A 143 0.20 -5.05 -3.81
CA ALA A 143 0.54 -3.90 -4.66
C ALA A 143 1.17 -4.33 -5.99
N PHE A 144 2.16 -5.23 -5.98
CA PHE A 144 2.78 -5.76 -7.20
C PHE A 144 1.75 -6.44 -8.11
N ALA A 145 0.88 -7.28 -7.53
CA ALA A 145 -0.18 -7.96 -8.26
C ALA A 145 -1.23 -6.97 -8.83
N ALA A 146 -1.62 -5.97 -8.04
CA ALA A 146 -2.60 -4.96 -8.44
C ALA A 146 -2.10 -4.10 -9.60
N VAL A 147 -0.79 -3.77 -9.61
CA VAL A 147 -0.21 -2.97 -10.68
C VAL A 147 0.25 -3.81 -11.88
N GLY A 148 0.17 -5.13 -11.77
CA GLY A 148 0.62 -6.05 -12.81
C GLY A 148 2.11 -5.88 -13.14
N ALA A 149 2.93 -5.59 -12.13
CA ALA A 149 4.37 -5.37 -12.27
C ALA A 149 5.02 -6.59 -12.92
N LYS A 150 5.81 -6.38 -13.98
CA LYS A 150 6.52 -7.48 -14.66
C LYS A 150 8.02 -7.33 -14.54
N LYS A 151 8.53 -6.10 -14.53
CA LYS A 151 9.96 -5.84 -14.50
C LYS A 151 10.24 -4.60 -13.64
N SER A 152 10.90 -4.81 -12.50
CA SER A 152 11.05 -3.77 -11.49
C SER A 152 12.50 -3.36 -11.27
N ASN A 153 12.73 -2.05 -11.30
CA ASN A 153 13.85 -1.43 -10.62
C ASN A 153 13.62 -1.47 -9.10
N VAL A 154 14.68 -1.48 -8.30
CA VAL A 154 14.61 -1.48 -6.83
C VAL A 154 15.62 -0.54 -6.19
N ILE A 155 15.19 0.27 -5.21
CA ILE A 155 16.08 1.07 -4.35
C ILE A 155 16.14 0.40 -2.99
N GLN A 156 17.33 -0.04 -2.58
CA GLN A 156 17.52 -0.77 -1.35
C GLN A 156 18.43 -0.02 -0.36
N PRO A 157 18.19 -0.15 0.96
CA PRO A 157 18.81 0.67 2.01
C PRO A 157 20.33 0.49 2.20
N TYR A 158 20.85 -0.70 1.94
CA TYR A 158 22.20 -1.09 2.38
C TYR A 158 23.22 -0.96 1.25
N ASP A 159 24.38 -1.58 1.42
CA ASP A 159 25.42 -1.66 0.41
C ASP A 159 25.10 -2.70 -0.69
N GLN A 160 25.97 -2.76 -1.70
CA GLN A 160 25.87 -3.67 -2.83
C GLN A 160 25.82 -5.17 -2.45
N THR A 161 26.30 -5.57 -1.27
CA THR A 161 26.28 -6.99 -0.86
C THR A 161 24.86 -7.51 -0.66
N HIS A 162 23.91 -6.60 -0.49
CA HIS A 162 22.49 -6.90 -0.30
C HIS A 162 21.69 -6.98 -1.61
N ILE A 163 22.29 -6.65 -2.76
CA ILE A 163 21.59 -6.67 -4.07
C ILE A 163 20.90 -8.01 -4.34
N PRO A 164 21.57 -9.19 -4.20
CA PRO A 164 20.92 -10.48 -4.50
C PRO A 164 19.67 -10.74 -3.66
N ARG A 165 19.66 -10.25 -2.40
CA ARG A 165 18.52 -10.39 -1.49
C ARG A 165 17.31 -9.60 -1.98
N PHE A 166 17.50 -8.33 -2.35
CA PHE A 166 16.40 -7.48 -2.80
C PHE A 166 15.91 -7.81 -4.20
N GLU A 167 16.80 -8.25 -5.10
CA GLU A 167 16.37 -8.87 -6.36
C GLU A 167 15.55 -10.15 -6.10
N GLY A 168 15.95 -10.95 -5.12
CA GLY A 168 15.17 -12.11 -4.67
C GLY A 168 13.76 -11.70 -4.25
N TYR A 169 13.62 -10.61 -3.49
CA TYR A 169 12.31 -10.09 -3.09
C TYR A 169 11.44 -9.67 -4.28
N VAL A 170 12.02 -9.02 -5.30
CA VAL A 170 11.30 -8.68 -6.53
C VAL A 170 10.77 -9.93 -7.24
N ARG A 171 11.59 -11.00 -7.31
CA ARG A 171 11.19 -12.29 -7.89
C ARG A 171 10.05 -12.94 -7.11
N GLU A 172 10.12 -12.95 -5.78
CA GLU A 172 9.07 -13.49 -4.89
C GLU A 172 7.75 -12.71 -5.01
N LEU A 173 7.83 -11.39 -5.29
CA LEU A 173 6.67 -10.54 -5.54
C LEU A 173 6.09 -10.70 -6.96
N GLY A 174 6.69 -11.56 -7.80
CA GLY A 174 6.18 -11.92 -9.12
C GLY A 174 6.70 -11.08 -10.29
N ALA A 175 7.77 -10.31 -10.11
CA ALA A 175 8.40 -9.50 -11.16
C ALA A 175 9.87 -9.89 -11.42
N GLU A 176 10.39 -9.54 -12.59
CA GLU A 176 11.80 -9.65 -12.94
C GLU A 176 12.59 -8.43 -12.42
N PRO A 177 13.71 -8.59 -11.70
CA PRO A 177 14.54 -7.45 -11.32
C PRO A 177 15.29 -6.88 -12.52
N ALA A 178 15.22 -5.56 -12.72
CA ALA A 178 15.93 -4.84 -13.79
C ALA A 178 17.25 -4.22 -13.31
N GLY A 179 17.16 -3.27 -12.38
CA GLY A 179 18.30 -2.59 -11.77
C GLY A 179 18.11 -2.41 -10.27
N CYS A 180 19.22 -2.39 -9.51
CA CYS A 180 19.21 -2.23 -8.06
C CYS A 180 20.15 -1.09 -7.63
N ALA A 181 19.60 -0.06 -7.00
CA ALA A 181 20.37 1.04 -6.43
C ALA A 181 20.52 0.86 -4.91
N CYS A 182 21.68 1.26 -4.41
CA CYS A 182 22.06 1.13 -3.00
C CYS A 182 22.10 2.51 -2.35
N VAL A 183 21.36 2.71 -1.27
CA VAL A 183 21.43 3.95 -0.47
C VAL A 183 22.74 4.01 0.32
N ASN A 184 23.35 2.86 0.62
CA ASN A 184 24.58 2.72 1.42
C ASN A 184 24.45 3.28 2.84
N ALA A 185 23.28 3.13 3.46
CA ALA A 185 23.04 3.52 4.85
C ALA A 185 23.10 2.30 5.77
N THR A 186 23.63 2.48 6.97
CA THR A 186 23.42 1.50 8.05
C THR A 186 21.98 1.55 8.54
N PHE A 187 21.56 0.51 9.27
CA PHE A 187 20.18 0.42 9.76
C PHE A 187 19.74 1.60 10.64
N ILE A 188 20.67 2.19 11.40
CA ILE A 188 20.42 3.35 12.27
C ILE A 188 20.51 4.70 11.54
N GLU A 189 20.98 4.70 10.30
CA GLU A 189 21.11 5.90 9.46
C GLU A 189 19.93 6.08 8.51
N LEU A 190 19.05 5.07 8.37
CA LEU A 190 17.92 5.12 7.44
C LEU A 190 17.03 6.34 7.63
N GLY A 191 16.76 6.72 8.89
CA GLY A 191 15.97 7.91 9.20
C GLY A 191 16.60 9.24 8.78
N LYS A 192 17.90 9.24 8.46
CA LYS A 192 18.67 10.42 8.04
C LYS A 192 18.86 10.51 6.53
N VAL A 193 18.38 9.52 5.78
CA VAL A 193 18.49 9.48 4.33
C VAL A 193 17.57 10.54 3.74
N ASP A 194 18.13 11.40 2.89
CA ASP A 194 17.41 12.50 2.27
C ASP A 194 16.49 12.00 1.14
N GLU A 195 15.30 12.59 1.04
CA GLU A 195 14.35 12.33 -0.05
C GLU A 195 14.97 12.66 -1.42
N GLU A 196 15.79 13.72 -1.51
CA GLU A 196 16.48 14.10 -2.75
C GLU A 196 17.45 13.01 -3.22
N GLN A 197 18.12 12.32 -2.28
CA GLN A 197 18.97 11.19 -2.59
C GLN A 197 18.15 10.04 -3.21
N ILE A 198 16.99 9.71 -2.63
CA ILE A 198 16.12 8.65 -3.14
C ILE A 198 15.59 9.01 -4.53
N LEU A 199 15.19 10.27 -4.74
CA LEU A 199 14.72 10.75 -6.03
C LEU A 199 15.81 10.66 -7.11
N ALA A 200 17.05 11.03 -6.78
CA ALA A 200 18.19 10.92 -7.68
C ALA A 200 18.51 9.46 -8.05
N LEU A 201 18.49 8.56 -7.07
CA LEU A 201 18.67 7.12 -7.31
C LEU A 201 17.56 6.55 -8.20
N GLY A 202 16.31 6.96 -7.96
CA GLY A 202 15.15 6.57 -8.77
C GLY A 202 15.31 7.00 -10.22
N ARG A 203 15.66 8.27 -10.47
CA ARG A 203 15.94 8.80 -11.82
C ARG A 203 17.04 8.00 -12.52
N GLY A 204 18.17 7.80 -11.85
CA GLY A 204 19.30 7.07 -12.41
C GLY A 204 18.92 5.63 -12.81
N LEU A 205 18.15 4.92 -11.99
CA LEU A 205 17.65 3.59 -12.34
C LEU A 205 16.71 3.63 -13.54
N CYS A 206 15.79 4.59 -13.61
CA CYS A 206 14.84 4.68 -14.73
C CYS A 206 15.55 5.03 -16.04
N GLU A 207 16.60 5.86 -16.00
CA GLU A 207 17.43 6.18 -17.16
C GLU A 207 18.29 4.99 -17.62
N GLN A 208 18.88 4.25 -16.67
CA GLN A 208 19.75 3.13 -16.97
C GLN A 208 18.99 1.87 -17.41
N TYR A 209 17.79 1.66 -16.87
CA TYR A 209 16.93 0.51 -17.10
C TYR A 209 15.53 0.96 -17.54
N PRO A 210 15.40 1.54 -18.76
CA PRO A 210 14.15 2.13 -19.25
C PRO A 210 13.08 1.09 -19.63
N ASP A 211 13.41 -0.21 -19.61
CA ASP A 211 12.50 -1.31 -19.88
C ASP A 211 11.77 -1.82 -18.63
N ALA A 212 12.10 -1.31 -17.43
CA ALA A 212 11.34 -1.56 -16.22
C ALA A 212 9.98 -0.85 -16.26
N ASP A 213 8.92 -1.54 -15.83
CA ASP A 213 7.57 -0.98 -15.70
C ASP A 213 7.25 -0.48 -14.28
N THR A 214 8.09 -0.84 -13.31
CA THR A 214 7.96 -0.40 -11.92
C THR A 214 9.29 0.03 -11.26
N LEU A 215 9.19 0.94 -10.30
CA LEU A 215 10.24 1.26 -9.32
C LEU A 215 9.77 0.83 -7.94
N TYR A 216 10.51 -0.05 -7.30
CA TYR A 216 10.18 -0.60 -5.99
C TYR A 216 11.08 -0.04 -4.89
N ILE A 217 10.47 0.45 -3.82
CA ILE A 217 11.14 0.97 -2.64
C ILE A 217 10.67 0.18 -1.41
N PRO A 218 11.29 -0.99 -1.11
CA PRO A 218 10.86 -1.96 -0.10
C PRO A 218 10.98 -1.50 1.35
N CYS A 219 11.69 -0.41 1.61
CA CYS A 219 12.07 0.01 2.95
C CYS A 219 11.17 1.18 3.38
N PRO A 220 10.40 1.04 4.49
CA PRO A 220 9.53 2.11 4.96
C PRO A 220 10.26 3.10 5.90
N HIS A 221 11.59 3.03 5.99
CA HIS A 221 12.38 3.72 7.04
C HIS A 221 13.13 4.96 6.53
N PHE A 222 12.90 5.37 5.29
CA PHE A 222 13.36 6.64 4.73
C PHE A 222 12.24 7.30 3.94
N ALA A 223 12.34 8.60 3.70
CA ALA A 223 11.27 9.38 3.07
C ALA A 223 11.08 8.95 1.61
N THR A 224 9.83 8.63 1.24
CA THR A 224 9.50 8.13 -0.11
C THR A 224 8.21 8.71 -0.68
N ALA A 225 7.33 9.29 0.13
CA ALA A 225 6.06 9.85 -0.32
C ALA A 225 6.25 10.93 -1.39
N GLY A 226 7.24 11.83 -1.22
CA GLY A 226 7.56 12.86 -2.20
C GLY A 226 8.28 12.34 -3.45
N VAL A 227 8.73 11.08 -3.47
CA VAL A 227 9.43 10.47 -4.61
C VAL A 227 8.45 9.89 -5.64
N ILE A 228 7.28 9.43 -5.18
CA ILE A 228 6.29 8.71 -5.99
C ILE A 228 5.86 9.54 -7.21
N GLU A 229 5.17 10.67 -6.99
CA GLU A 229 4.59 11.45 -8.09
C GLU A 229 5.65 11.95 -9.09
N PRO A 230 6.80 12.51 -8.67
CA PRO A 230 7.83 12.96 -9.62
C PRO A 230 8.33 11.84 -10.54
N ILE A 231 8.67 10.66 -10.00
CA ILE A 231 9.17 9.54 -10.81
C ILE A 231 8.08 9.01 -11.74
N GLU A 232 6.87 8.77 -11.23
CA GLU A 232 5.77 8.28 -12.07
C GLU A 232 5.47 9.25 -13.22
N LYS A 233 5.47 10.55 -12.93
CA LYS A 233 5.21 11.60 -13.92
C LYS A 233 6.28 11.66 -14.99
N GLU A 234 7.55 11.62 -14.58
CA GLU A 234 8.73 11.80 -15.42
C GLU A 234 8.98 10.58 -16.34
N PHE A 235 8.85 9.36 -15.80
CA PHE A 235 9.21 8.13 -16.53
C PHE A 235 8.02 7.30 -17.00
N GLY A 236 6.80 7.56 -16.51
CA GLY A 236 5.61 6.81 -16.92
C GLY A 236 5.56 5.36 -16.40
N ILE A 237 6.33 5.07 -15.36
CA ILE A 237 6.32 3.78 -14.64
C ILE A 237 5.48 3.89 -13.36
N THR A 238 5.21 2.77 -12.69
CA THR A 238 4.54 2.78 -11.38
C THR A 238 5.58 2.73 -10.26
N VAL A 239 5.44 3.56 -9.22
CA VAL A 239 6.28 3.48 -8.03
C VAL A 239 5.54 2.73 -6.94
N ILE A 240 6.17 1.73 -6.35
CA ILE A 240 5.63 0.95 -5.22
C ILE A 240 6.53 1.20 -4.02
N THR A 241 5.98 1.76 -2.94
CA THR A 241 6.71 1.91 -1.67
C THR A 241 6.08 1.02 -0.60
N ALA A 242 6.90 0.56 0.35
CA ALA A 242 6.40 -0.24 1.47
C ALA A 242 5.37 0.50 2.33
N LEU A 243 5.42 1.83 2.37
CA LEU A 243 4.48 2.67 3.11
C LEU A 243 3.14 2.80 2.39
N GLN A 244 3.17 3.06 1.08
CA GLN A 244 1.99 3.17 0.22
C GLN A 244 1.26 1.83 0.05
N ALA A 245 1.99 0.71 0.10
CA ALA A 245 1.43 -0.61 -0.15
C ALA A 245 0.50 -1.11 0.98
N ILE A 246 0.61 -0.55 2.20
CA ILE A 246 -0.24 -0.86 3.37
C ILE A 246 -1.62 -0.24 3.19
N ASP A 247 -2.10 -0.11 1.95
CA ASP A 247 -3.26 0.66 1.61
C ASP A 247 -4.03 -0.04 0.46
N GLY A 248 -5.35 -0.24 0.60
CA GLY A 248 -5.99 -1.47 0.09
C GLY A 248 -6.96 -1.52 -1.12
N VAL A 249 -7.12 -0.58 -2.06
CA VAL A 249 -8.03 -0.83 -3.23
C VAL A 249 -7.31 -1.67 -4.27
N ARG A 250 -8.04 -2.63 -4.86
CA ARG A 250 -7.59 -3.36 -6.06
C ARG A 250 -8.00 -2.64 -7.35
N LEU A 251 -7.03 -2.03 -8.02
CA LEU A 251 -7.18 -1.50 -9.37
C LEU A 251 -7.22 -2.64 -10.39
N VAL A 252 -7.98 -2.47 -11.48
CA VAL A 252 -8.04 -3.43 -12.59
C VAL A 252 -7.51 -2.77 -13.86
N GLY A 253 -6.37 -3.26 -14.33
CA GLY A 253 -5.68 -2.76 -15.51
C GLY A 253 -4.78 -1.56 -15.21
N THR A 254 -3.53 -1.66 -15.67
CA THR A 254 -2.43 -0.73 -15.39
C THR A 254 -1.68 -0.36 -16.68
N PRO A 255 -2.31 0.41 -17.57
CA PRO A 255 -1.68 0.78 -18.82
C PRO A 255 -0.54 1.78 -18.55
N ALA A 256 0.58 1.61 -19.27
CA ALA A 256 1.73 2.53 -19.23
C ALA A 256 1.36 4.00 -19.51
N GLN A 257 0.23 4.25 -20.17
CA GLN A 257 -0.37 5.58 -20.29
C GLN A 257 -1.87 5.52 -19.96
N ARG A 258 -2.27 6.07 -18.81
CA ARG A 258 -3.69 6.17 -18.40
C ARG A 258 -4.38 7.39 -19.04
N LYS A 259 -5.52 7.16 -19.67
CA LYS A 259 -6.33 8.20 -20.34
C LYS A 259 -7.58 8.59 -19.54
N GLY A 260 -7.42 8.89 -18.25
CA GLY A 260 -8.52 9.36 -17.39
C GLY A 260 -9.59 8.30 -17.09
N ILE A 261 -9.29 7.00 -17.27
CA ILE A 261 -10.21 5.90 -16.97
C ILE A 261 -9.54 5.03 -15.91
N VAL A 262 -10.28 4.76 -14.83
CA VAL A 262 -9.84 3.90 -13.73
C VAL A 262 -10.89 2.82 -13.51
N SER A 263 -10.52 1.58 -13.78
CA SER A 263 -11.33 0.42 -13.38
C SER A 263 -10.81 -0.09 -12.05
N PHE A 264 -11.71 -0.43 -11.14
CA PHE A 264 -11.39 -0.85 -9.79
C PHE A 264 -12.44 -1.83 -9.28
N LEU A 265 -12.06 -2.55 -8.23
CA LEU A 265 -12.94 -3.40 -7.45
C LEU A 265 -12.91 -2.90 -6.01
N VAL A 266 -14.08 -2.98 -5.37
CA VAL A 266 -14.23 -2.75 -3.95
C VAL A 266 -14.59 -4.10 -3.35
N ASP A 267 -13.80 -4.57 -2.40
CA ASP A 267 -14.01 -5.88 -1.78
C ASP A 267 -15.42 -5.96 -1.16
N ALA A 268 -16.04 -7.14 -1.24
CA ALA A 268 -17.41 -7.44 -0.79
C ALA A 268 -18.56 -6.70 -1.50
N ILE A 269 -18.28 -5.77 -2.43
CA ILE A 269 -19.34 -5.05 -3.18
C ILE A 269 -19.30 -5.44 -4.64
N HIS A 270 -20.39 -6.04 -5.13
CA HIS A 270 -20.49 -6.32 -6.56
C HIS A 270 -20.53 -5.00 -7.35
N PRO A 271 -19.81 -4.87 -8.48
CA PRO A 271 -19.74 -3.59 -9.20
C PRO A 271 -21.08 -2.97 -9.60
N HIS A 272 -22.10 -3.80 -9.87
CA HIS A 272 -23.46 -3.30 -10.15
C HIS A 272 -24.13 -2.65 -8.94
N ASP A 273 -23.92 -3.20 -7.74
CA ASP A 273 -24.45 -2.65 -6.49
C ASP A 273 -23.71 -1.36 -6.14
N LEU A 274 -22.38 -1.35 -6.31
CA LEU A 274 -21.57 -0.16 -6.17
C LEU A 274 -22.05 0.96 -7.10
N GLY A 275 -22.32 0.64 -8.36
CA GLY A 275 -22.84 1.62 -9.32
C GLY A 275 -24.19 2.21 -8.92
N THR A 276 -25.05 1.40 -8.30
CA THR A 276 -26.38 1.84 -7.81
C THR A 276 -26.25 2.77 -6.61
N ILE A 277 -25.35 2.46 -5.68
CA ILE A 277 -25.14 3.31 -4.50
C ILE A 277 -24.50 4.64 -4.88
N LEU A 278 -23.45 4.61 -5.70
CA LEU A 278 -22.76 5.82 -6.13
C LEU A 278 -23.70 6.77 -6.91
N ASP A 279 -24.66 6.23 -7.67
CA ASP A 279 -25.70 7.03 -8.32
C ASP A 279 -26.56 7.80 -7.30
N GLY A 280 -26.90 7.16 -6.17
CA GLY A 280 -27.59 7.79 -5.03
C GLY A 280 -26.80 8.93 -4.38
N GLU A 281 -25.47 8.83 -4.38
CA GLU A 281 -24.54 9.87 -3.90
C GLU A 281 -24.24 10.95 -4.97
N GLY A 282 -24.92 10.88 -6.12
CA GLY A 282 -24.75 11.80 -7.24
C GLY A 282 -23.40 11.64 -7.95
N VAL A 283 -22.82 10.45 -7.92
CA VAL A 283 -21.57 10.06 -8.59
C VAL A 283 -21.85 8.98 -9.64
N ALA A 284 -21.74 9.35 -10.92
CA ALA A 284 -21.96 8.41 -12.00
C ALA A 284 -20.69 7.61 -12.33
N ILE A 285 -20.72 6.30 -12.11
CA ILE A 285 -19.71 5.35 -12.60
C ILE A 285 -20.32 4.35 -13.58
N ARG A 286 -19.48 3.66 -14.36
CA ARG A 286 -19.93 2.50 -15.14
C ARG A 286 -19.65 1.23 -14.35
N ALA A 287 -20.59 0.29 -14.37
CA ALA A 287 -20.47 -1.03 -13.76
C ALA A 287 -20.75 -2.15 -14.75
N GLY A 288 -20.15 -3.32 -14.55
CA GLY A 288 -20.40 -4.53 -15.33
C GLY A 288 -19.24 -4.90 -16.27
N HIS A 289 -19.54 -5.62 -17.34
CA HIS A 289 -18.51 -6.13 -18.27
C HIS A 289 -17.91 -5.07 -19.20
N HIS A 290 -18.51 -3.88 -19.28
CA HIS A 290 -18.09 -2.79 -20.17
C HIS A 290 -17.93 -3.19 -21.66
N CYS A 291 -18.70 -4.19 -22.11
CA CYS A 291 -18.55 -4.82 -23.43
C CYS A 291 -17.12 -5.37 -23.69
N ALA A 292 -16.40 -5.72 -22.62
CA ALA A 292 -15.02 -6.17 -22.60
C ALA A 292 -14.88 -7.53 -21.88
N GLN A 293 -15.86 -8.42 -22.05
CA GLN A 293 -15.92 -9.73 -21.40
C GLN A 293 -14.65 -10.59 -21.59
N PRO A 294 -13.95 -10.58 -22.74
CA PRO A 294 -12.66 -11.26 -22.87
C PRO A 294 -11.57 -10.70 -21.96
N VAL A 295 -11.59 -9.38 -21.70
CA VAL A 295 -10.65 -8.71 -20.78
C VAL A 295 -10.98 -9.07 -19.33
N MET A 296 -12.27 -9.18 -18.99
CA MET A 296 -12.71 -9.66 -17.68
C MET A 296 -12.25 -11.10 -17.43
N ALA A 297 -12.39 -11.98 -18.43
CA ALA A 297 -11.88 -13.35 -18.38
C ALA A 297 -10.34 -13.39 -18.25
N HIS A 298 -9.63 -12.50 -18.93
CA HIS A 298 -8.16 -12.37 -18.80
C HIS A 298 -7.73 -11.98 -17.38
N TYR A 299 -8.45 -11.07 -16.73
CA TYR A 299 -8.17 -10.64 -15.36
C TYR A 299 -8.83 -11.51 -14.27
N GLY A 300 -9.55 -12.56 -14.65
CA GLY A 300 -10.23 -13.48 -13.73
C GLY A 300 -11.33 -12.82 -12.90
N VAL A 301 -11.99 -11.78 -13.42
CA VAL A 301 -13.04 -11.02 -12.74
C VAL A 301 -14.38 -11.20 -13.45
N ALA A 302 -15.47 -11.23 -12.69
CA ALA A 302 -16.81 -11.28 -13.27
C ALA A 302 -17.23 -9.91 -13.84
N ALA A 303 -16.93 -8.81 -13.16
CA ALA A 303 -17.26 -7.46 -13.58
C ALA A 303 -16.30 -6.45 -12.94
N THR A 304 -16.32 -5.19 -13.37
CA THR A 304 -15.60 -4.09 -12.70
C THR A 304 -16.46 -2.84 -12.53
N ALA A 305 -16.08 -1.99 -11.60
CA ALA A 305 -16.52 -0.60 -11.55
C ALA A 305 -15.51 0.27 -12.29
N ARG A 306 -15.97 1.33 -12.94
CA ARG A 306 -15.13 2.20 -13.77
C ARG A 306 -15.50 3.66 -13.65
N ALA A 307 -14.59 4.43 -13.08
CA ALA A 307 -14.60 5.88 -13.12
C ALA A 307 -13.99 6.38 -14.45
N SER A 308 -14.57 7.42 -15.03
CA SER A 308 -14.10 8.02 -16.28
C SER A 308 -14.12 9.53 -16.14
N PHE A 309 -12.95 10.14 -16.25
CA PHE A 309 -12.73 11.57 -16.10
C PHE A 309 -12.57 12.24 -17.47
N SER A 310 -13.30 13.33 -17.68
CA SER A 310 -13.33 14.19 -18.87
C SER A 310 -12.81 15.62 -18.54
N ILE A 311 -12.81 16.53 -19.53
CA ILE A 311 -12.25 17.91 -19.40
C ILE A 311 -13.02 18.72 -18.35
N TYR A 312 -14.23 18.29 -18.03
CA TYR A 312 -15.14 18.96 -17.12
C TYR A 312 -14.96 18.52 -15.67
N ASN A 313 -14.09 17.53 -15.40
CA ASN A 313 -13.91 17.02 -14.05
C ASN A 313 -12.90 17.84 -13.24
N THR A 314 -13.20 17.99 -11.95
CA THR A 314 -12.38 18.71 -10.96
C THR A 314 -11.92 17.78 -9.84
N ARG A 315 -11.09 18.30 -8.93
CA ARG A 315 -10.64 17.54 -7.75
C ARG A 315 -11.81 17.19 -6.82
N ASP A 316 -12.77 18.10 -6.69
CA ASP A 316 -14.01 17.86 -5.95
C ASP A 316 -14.79 16.64 -6.47
N ASP A 317 -14.75 16.37 -7.78
CA ASP A 317 -15.40 15.16 -8.33
C ASP A 317 -14.70 13.88 -7.87
N VAL A 318 -13.37 13.92 -7.72
CA VAL A 318 -12.58 12.81 -7.18
C VAL A 318 -12.89 12.61 -5.70
N ASP A 319 -12.95 13.71 -4.94
CA ASP A 319 -13.27 13.66 -3.51
C ASP A 319 -14.69 13.11 -3.29
N ARG A 320 -15.66 13.52 -4.12
CA ARG A 320 -17.03 12.97 -4.11
C ARG A 320 -17.07 11.50 -4.48
N LEU A 321 -16.29 11.06 -5.47
CA LEU A 321 -16.19 9.64 -5.83
C LEU A 321 -15.60 8.80 -4.69
N VAL A 322 -14.54 9.29 -4.03
CA VAL A 322 -13.96 8.63 -2.86
C VAL A 322 -14.98 8.57 -1.71
N ALA A 323 -15.69 9.67 -1.44
CA ALA A 323 -16.73 9.70 -0.41
C ALA A 323 -17.88 8.73 -0.70
N ALA A 324 -18.32 8.65 -1.96
CA ALA A 324 -19.40 7.75 -2.37
C ALA A 324 -18.99 6.27 -2.33
N ILE A 325 -17.75 5.94 -2.69
CA ILE A 325 -17.20 4.58 -2.52
C ILE A 325 -17.21 4.18 -1.04
N ARG A 326 -16.85 5.10 -0.14
CA ARG A 326 -16.90 4.87 1.30
C ARG A 326 -18.33 4.64 1.80
N ALA A 327 -19.27 5.51 1.40
CA ALA A 327 -20.69 5.34 1.75
C ALA A 327 -21.23 3.97 1.28
N ALA A 328 -20.80 3.51 0.11
CA ALA A 328 -21.17 2.18 -0.37
C ALA A 328 -20.57 1.05 0.47
N GLN A 329 -19.33 1.19 0.95
CA GLN A 329 -18.71 0.22 1.85
C GLN A 329 -19.42 0.15 3.20
N GLU A 330 -19.90 1.27 3.74
CA GLU A 330 -20.67 1.29 5.00
C GLU A 330 -22.00 0.52 4.90
N ILE A 331 -22.61 0.46 3.71
CA ILE A 331 -23.87 -0.27 3.50
C ILE A 331 -23.68 -1.80 3.53
N PHE A 332 -22.49 -2.27 3.17
CA PHE A 332 -22.16 -3.70 3.05
C PHE A 332 -21.22 -4.22 4.15
N ALA A 333 -20.89 -3.38 5.13
CA ALA A 333 -20.11 -3.71 6.32
C ALA A 333 -20.92 -4.46 7.39
#